data_AF-D0R487-F1
#
_entry.id   AF-D0R487-F1
#
_cell.length_a   1.000
_cell.length_b   1.000
_cell.length_c   1.000
_cell.angle_alpha   90.00
_cell.angle_beta   90.00
_cell.angle_gamma   90.00
#
_symmetry.space_group_name_H-M   'P 1'
#
loop_
_entity.id
_entity.type
_entity.pdbx_description
1 polymer ?
#
loop_
_entity_poly.entity_id
_entity_poly.type
_entity_poly.pdbx_seq_one_letter_code
_entity_poly.pdbx_strand_id
1 'polypeptide(L)' 'MPIRKPLADLIRPKDLSHFVGQKDLIKEGQPLYQIIKINIEILLHEV' A
#
# COMPACT_ATOMS: atom_id res chain seq x y z
N MET A 1 10.47 -28.99 8.05
CA MET A 1 9.16 -28.32 7.84
C MET A 1 9.38 -27.15 6.90
N PRO A 2 8.57 -26.96 5.84
CA PRO A 2 8.65 -25.72 5.07
C PRO A 2 8.28 -24.55 5.99
N ILE A 3 9.10 -23.50 5.99
CA ILE A 3 8.80 -22.25 6.67
C ILE A 3 7.56 -21.67 5.98
N ARG A 4 6.42 -21.73 6.68
CA ARG A 4 5.17 -21.14 6.18
C ARG A 4 5.26 -19.63 6.37
N LYS A 5 4.82 -18.87 5.37
CA LYS A 5 4.71 -17.41 5.51
C LYS A 5 3.82 -17.08 6.71
N PRO A 6 4.20 -16.09 7.55
CA PRO A 6 3.34 -15.59 8.61
C PRO A 6 2.00 -15.10 8.08
N LEU A 7 0.94 -15.26 8.88
CA LEU A 7 -0.39 -14.75 8.53
C LEU A 7 -0.36 -13.25 8.19
N ALA A 8 0.43 -12.47 8.93
CA ALA A 8 0.61 -11.04 8.70
C ALA A 8 1.05 -10.71 7.26
N ASP A 9 1.90 -11.54 6.67
CA ASP A 9 2.33 -11.35 5.28
C ASP A 9 1.26 -11.81 4.27
N LEU A 10 0.41 -12.75 4.65
CA LEU A 10 -0.71 -13.22 3.81
C LEU A 10 -1.84 -12.19 3.75
N ILE A 11 -2.06 -11.43 4.83
CA ILE A 11 -3.13 -10.42 4.93
C ILE A 11 -2.66 -8.99 4.60
N ARG A 12 -1.40 -8.81 4.21
CA ARG A 12 -0.87 -7.47 3.91
C ARG A 12 -1.67 -6.83 2.78
N PRO A 13 -2.22 -5.61 2.96
CA PRO A 13 -2.96 -4.92 1.91
C PRO A 13 -2.09 -4.71 0.68
N LYS A 14 -2.66 -4.95 -0.51
CA LYS A 14 -1.98 -4.74 -1.79
C LYS A 14 -2.24 -3.36 -2.38
N ASP A 15 -3.25 -2.69 -1.89
CA ASP A 15 -3.69 -1.37 -2.32
C ASP A 15 -4.33 -0.62 -1.14
N LEU A 16 -4.55 0.68 -1.34
CA LEU A 16 -5.09 1.58 -0.31
C LEU A 16 -6.57 1.30 0.04
N SER A 17 -7.34 0.63 -0.82
CA SER A 17 -8.74 0.30 -0.52
C SER A 17 -8.86 -0.77 0.56
N HIS A 18 -7.85 -1.66 0.65
CA HIS A 18 -7.74 -2.70 1.67
C HIS A 18 -6.94 -2.25 2.90
N PHE A 19 -6.44 -1.02 2.94
CA PHE A 19 -5.68 -0.51 4.07
C PHE A 19 -6.62 -0.18 5.24
N VAL A 20 -6.31 -0.74 6.41
CA VAL A 20 -7.10 -0.55 7.63
C VAL A 20 -6.40 0.47 8.53
N GLY A 21 -7.02 1.65 8.67
CA GLY A 21 -6.56 2.70 9.58
C GLY A 21 -6.20 4.01 8.86
N GLN A 22 -5.93 5.05 9.66
CA GLN A 22 -5.41 6.35 9.21
C GLN A 22 -6.11 6.97 7.97
N LYS A 23 -7.42 6.75 7.85
CA LYS A 23 -8.21 7.18 6.68
C LYS A 23 -8.06 8.68 6.38
N ASP A 24 -7.94 9.51 7.41
CA ASP A 24 -7.77 10.95 7.24
C ASP A 24 -6.45 11.37 6.60
N LEU A 25 -5.41 10.54 6.71
CA LEU A 25 -4.11 10.80 6.09
C LEU A 25 -4.06 10.28 4.65
N ILE A 26 -4.71 9.15 4.38
CA ILE A 26 -4.63 8.45 3.08
C ILE A 26 -5.85 8.68 2.17
N LYS A 27 -6.82 9.51 2.56
CA LYS A 27 -7.95 9.86 1.69
C LYS A 27 -7.49 10.68 0.49
N GLU A 28 -8.25 10.60 -0.60
CA GLU A 28 -7.97 11.36 -1.82
C GLU A 28 -7.89 12.87 -1.53
N GLY A 29 -6.97 13.54 -2.23
CA GLY A 29 -6.68 14.95 -2.01
C GLY A 29 -5.73 15.23 -0.84
N GLN A 30 -5.40 14.25 0.00
CA GLN A 30 -4.38 14.45 1.04
C GLN A 30 -2.96 14.36 0.46
N PRO A 31 -1.99 15.07 1.06
CA PRO A 31 -0.61 15.05 0.62
C PRO A 31 -0.03 13.62 0.57
N LEU A 32 -0.31 12.80 1.60
CA LEU A 32 0.23 11.45 1.67
C LEU A 32 -0.35 10.54 0.58
N TYR A 33 -1.65 10.66 0.27
CA TYR A 33 -2.27 9.94 -0.85
C TYR A 33 -1.60 10.28 -2.18
N GLN A 34 -1.32 11.57 -2.43
CA GLN A 34 -0.67 12.02 -3.66
C GLN A 34 0.74 11.46 -3.79
N ILE A 35 1.53 11.49 -2.72
CA ILE A 35 2.90 10.95 -2.69
C ILE A 35 2.92 9.44 -2.97
N ILE A 36 2.00 8.69 -2.37
CA ILE A 36 1.89 7.23 -2.59
C ILE A 36 1.60 6.95 -4.07
N LYS A 37 0.66 7.68 -4.67
CA LYS A 37 0.26 7.49 -6.07
C LYS A 37 1.40 7.83 -7.05
N ILE A 38 2.07 8.96 -6.87
CA ILE A 38 3.18 9.40 -7.72
C ILE A 38 4.32 8.38 -7.69
N ASN A 39 4.71 7.90 -6.50
CA ASN A 39 5.79 6.93 -6.39
C ASN A 39 5.45 5.59 -7.03
N ILE A 40 4.18 5.15 -6.98
CA ILE A 40 3.75 3.93 -7.68
C ILE A 40 3.86 4.10 -9.20
N GLU A 41 3.46 5.26 -9.74
CA GLU A 41 3.55 5.55 -11.18
C GLU A 41 5.01 5.59 -11.66
N ILE A 42 5.93 6.19 -10.88
CA ILE A 42 7.37 6.20 -11.18
C ILE A 42 7.93 4.77 -11.19
N LEU A 43 7.60 3.96 -10.19
CA LEU A 43 8.09 2.58 -10.07
C LEU A 43 7.64 1.69 -11.24
N LEU A 44 6.48 1.97 -11.82
CA LEU A 44 5.94 1.25 -12.98
C LEU A 44 6.54 1.72 -14.31
N HIS A 45 7.07 2.95 -14.37
CA HIS A 45 7.72 3.52 -15.55
C HIS A 45 9.22 3.21 -15.65
N GLU A 46 9.86 2.79 -14.55
CA GLU A 46 11.28 2.39 -14.51
C GLU A 46 11.53 0.88 -14.74
N VAL A 47 10.47 0.10 -15.03
CA VAL A 47 10.53 -1.35 -15.33
C VAL A 47 10.34 -1.63 -16.82
#